data_AF-A0A3R9KVL8-F1
#
_entry.id   AF-A0A3R9KVL8-F1
#
_cell.length_a   1.000
_cell.length_b   1.000
_cell.length_c   1.000
_cell.angle_alpha   90.00
_cell.angle_beta   90.00
_cell.angle_gamma   90.00
#
_symmetry.space_group_name_H-M   'P 1'
#
loop_
_entity.id
_entity.type
_entity.pdbx_description
1 polymer ?
#
loop_
_entity_poly.entity_id
_entity_poly.type
_entity_poly.pdbx_seq_one_letter_code
_entity_poly.pdbx_strand_id
1 'polypeptide(L)' 'MTAVYREQWIFWAATNVFSIYLWWGESLQIQGKYLIYLINSLVGWYQWSKAAKQNTDLPN' A
#
# COMPACT_ATOMS: atom_id res chain seq x y z
N MET A 1 11.54 8.15 12.49
CA MET A 1 11.59 6.87 11.73
C MET A 1 10.23 6.41 11.20
N THR A 2 9.09 6.98 11.61
CA THR A 2 7.73 6.54 11.21
C THR A 2 7.27 7.01 9.82
N ALA A 3 7.83 8.10 9.28
CA ALA A 3 7.45 8.64 7.95
C ALA A 3 7.86 7.70 6.79
N VAL A 4 9.09 7.18 6.83
CA VAL A 4 9.67 6.28 5.82
C VAL A 4 8.82 5.00 5.65
N TYR A 5 8.24 4.51 6.75
CA TYR A 5 7.35 3.34 6.75
C TYR A 5 5.99 3.60 6.10
N ARG A 6 5.57 4.85 5.91
CA ARG A 6 4.32 5.19 5.21
C ARG A 6 4.54 5.26 3.71
N GLU A 7 5.65 5.86 3.30
CA GLU A 7 5.98 6.09 1.90
C GLU A 7 6.22 4.77 1.15
N GLN A 8 6.76 3.75 1.83
CA GLN A 8 6.90 2.41 1.24
C GLN A 8 5.57 1.85 0.73
N TRP A 9 4.45 2.11 1.43
CA TRP A 9 3.15 1.56 1.06
C TRP A 9 2.62 2.17 -0.23
N ILE A 10 2.95 3.44 -0.49
CA ILE A 10 2.63 4.12 -1.75
C ILE A 10 3.46 3.52 -2.89
N PHE A 11 4.75 3.26 -2.68
CA PHE A 11 5.59 2.57 -3.67
C PHE A 11 5.09 1.16 -3.98
N TRP A 12 4.64 0.41 -2.97
CA TRP A 12 4.01 -0.89 -3.17
C TRP A 12 2.70 -0.77 -3.94
N ALA A 13 1.84 0.19 -3.61
CA ALA A 13 0.61 0.42 -4.36
C ALA A 13 0.90 0.74 -5.84
N ALA A 14 1.84 1.64 -6.13
CA ALA A 14 2.22 2.01 -7.49
C ALA A 14 2.76 0.81 -8.29
N THR A 15 3.63 0.00 -7.68
CA THR A 15 4.19 -1.21 -8.33
C THR A 15 3.11 -2.26 -8.60
N ASN A 16 2.15 -2.44 -7.68
CA ASN A 16 1.03 -3.35 -7.88
C ASN A 16 0.11 -2.88 -9.01
N VAL A 17 -0.19 -1.58 -9.10
CA VAL A 17 -0.97 -1.01 -10.23
C VAL A 17 -0.24 -1.21 -11.55
N PHE A 18 1.06 -0.92 -11.61
CA PHE A 18 1.87 -1.16 -12.80
C PHE A 18 1.87 -2.65 -13.20
N SER A 19 1.96 -3.55 -12.22
CA SER A 19 1.90 -5.00 -12.46
C SER A 19 0.53 -5.44 -12.99
N ILE A 20 -0.58 -4.92 -12.45
CA ILE A 20 -1.93 -5.20 -12.96
C ILE A 20 -2.06 -4.78 -14.42
N TYR A 21 -1.50 -3.60 -14.77
CA TYR A 21 -1.48 -3.12 -16.14
C TYR A 21 -0.62 -4.00 -17.06
N LEU A 22 0.58 -4.39 -16.62
CA LEU A 22 1.50 -5.22 -17.39
C LEU A 22 0.90 -6.60 -17.71
N TRP A 23 0.20 -7.21 -16.74
CA TRP A 23 -0.41 -8.53 -16.87
C TRP A 23 -1.90 -8.46 -17.24
N TRP A 24 -2.36 -7.32 -17.77
CA TRP A 24 -3.76 -7.13 -18.14
C TRP A 24 -4.13 -8.03 -19.33
N GLY A 25 -5.20 -8.81 -19.18
CA GLY A 25 -5.67 -9.80 -20.16
C GLY A 25 -4.89 -11.12 -20.22
N GLU A 26 -3.73 -11.26 -19.58
CA GLU A 26 -2.92 -12.48 -19.68
C GLU A 26 -3.34 -13.57 -18.68
N SER A 27 -3.57 -13.21 -17.41
CA SER A 27 -3.99 -14.16 -16.38
C SER A 27 -4.82 -13.52 -15.28
N LEU A 28 -6.07 -13.98 -15.15
CA LEU A 28 -7.00 -13.56 -14.09
C LEU A 28 -6.47 -13.88 -12.69
N GLN A 29 -5.71 -14.97 -12.53
CA GLN A 29 -5.13 -15.36 -11.23
C GLN A 29 -4.02 -14.40 -10.81
N ILE A 30 -3.16 -14.00 -11.76
CA ILE A 30 -2.07 -13.05 -11.51
C ILE A 30 -2.63 -11.66 -11.21
N GLN A 31 -3.64 -11.22 -11.97
CA GLN A 31 -4.36 -9.96 -11.71
C GLN A 31 -5.01 -9.94 -10.33
N GLY A 32 -5.70 -11.03 -9.95
CA GLY A 32 -6.32 -11.16 -8.64
C GLY A 32 -5.30 -11.04 -7.50
N LYS A 33 -4.12 -11.67 -7.64
CA LYS A 33 -3.04 -11.56 -6.66
C LYS A 33 -2.54 -10.12 -6.48
N TYR A 34 -2.27 -9.42 -7.58
CA TYR A 34 -1.81 -8.03 -7.51
C TYR A 34 -2.91 -7.07 -7.03
N LEU A 35 -4.19 -7.35 -7.30
CA LEU A 35 -5.33 -6.63 -6.72
C LEU A 35 -5.37 -6.78 -5.20
N ILE A 36 -5.19 -7.99 -4.67
CA ILE A 36 -5.14 -8.23 -3.23
C ILE A 36 -3.97 -7.46 -2.60
N TYR A 37 -2.79 -7.48 -3.23
CA TYR A 37 -1.64 -6.72 -2.73
C TYR A 37 -1.81 -5.21 -2.85
N LEU A 38 -2.53 -4.73 -3.87
CA LEU A 38 -2.89 -3.32 -3.98
C LEU A 38 -3.78 -2.90 -2.80
N ILE A 39 -4.82 -3.66 -2.50
CA ILE A 39 -5.70 -3.41 -1.34
C ILE A 39 -4.89 -3.45 -0.04
N ASN A 40 -4.02 -4.45 0.11
CA ASN A 40 -3.17 -4.59 1.29
C ASN A 40 -2.27 -3.36 1.48
N SER A 41 -1.69 -2.85 0.38
CA SER A 41 -0.83 -1.68 0.40
C SER A 41 -1.58 -0.41 0.80
N LEU A 42 -2.81 -0.23 0.32
CA LEU A 42 -3.67 0.90 0.70
C LEU A 42 -4.10 0.84 2.17
N VAL A 43 -4.44 -0.35 2.67
CA VAL A 43 -4.79 -0.56 4.08
C VAL A 43 -3.59 -0.30 4.99
N GLY A 44 -2.41 -0.82 4.63
CA GLY A 44 -1.16 -0.56 5.35
C GLY A 44 -0.85 0.94 5.40
N TRP A 45 -0.98 1.64 4.26
CA TRP A 45 -0.82 3.09 4.21
C TRP A 45 -1.78 3.82 5.16
N TYR A 46 -3.07 3.46 5.15
CA TYR A 46 -4.08 4.09 6.00
C TYR A 46 -3.82 3.87 7.50
N GLN A 47 -3.53 2.62 7.91
CA GLN A 47 -3.26 2.28 9.31
C GLN A 47 -2.01 2.99 9.84
N TRP A 48 -0.90 2.95 9.09
CA TRP A 48 0.31 3.68 9.46
C TRP A 48 0.10 5.19 9.42
N SER A 49 -0.75 5.69 8.53
CA SER A 49 -1.04 7.11 8.46
C SER A 49 -1.79 7.61 9.69
N LYS A 50 -2.77 6.83 10.16
CA LYS A 50 -3.50 7.07 11.40
C LYS A 50 -2.59 6.96 12.64
N ALA A 51 -1.77 5.91 12.71
CA ALA A 51 -0.82 5.71 13.82
C ALA A 51 0.19 6.87 13.92
N ALA A 52 0.67 7.39 12.80
CA ALA A 52 1.60 8.51 12.80
C ALA A 52 0.97 9.82 13.28
N LYS A 53 -0.32 10.06 12.99
CA LYS A 53 -1.09 11.18 13.56
C LYS A 53 -1.25 11.02 15.07
N GLN A 54 -1.68 9.85 15.54
CA GLN A 54 -1.87 9.56 16.96
C GLN A 54 -0.60 9.75 17.82
N ASN A 55 0.58 9.42 17.30
CA ASN A 55 1.85 9.64 18.00
C ASN A 55 2.26 11.12 18.08
N THR A 56 1.66 12.00 17.27
CA THR A 56 1.95 13.45 17.29
C THR A 56 1.04 14.19 18.28
N ASP A 57 -0.15 13.62 18.58
CA ASP A 57 -1.19 14.23 19.41
C ASP A 57 -1.14 13.81 20.90
N LEU A 58 -0.28 12.86 21.28
CA LEU A 58 -0.04 12.47 22.68
C LEU A 58 1.14 13.28 23.26
N PRO A 59 0.97 14.04 24.36
CA PRO A 59 2.10 14.67 25.04
C PRO A 59 3.01 13.59 25.65
N ASN A 60 4.33 13.80 25.50
CA ASN A 60 5.39 12.97 26.10
C ASN A 60 5.29 12.91 27.63
#